data_AF-A0A354NZI7-F1
#
_entry.id   AF-A0A354NZI7-F1
#
_cell.length_a   1.000
_cell.length_b   1.000
_cell.length_c   1.000
_cell.angle_alpha   90.00
_cell.angle_beta   90.00
_cell.angle_gamma   90.00
#
_symmetry.space_group_name_H-M   'P 1'
#
loop_
_entity.id
_entity.type
_entity.pdbx_description
1 polymer ?
#
loop_
_entity_poly.entity_id
_entity_poly.type
_entity_poly.pdbx_seq_one_letter_code
_entity_poly.pdbx_strand_id
1 'polypeptide(L)'
;MMVNREAFMFTQDDLKFKAEECREWLGHILGSAVSAERAEAIAEQCEGWPGAMIMALQGSQIRPERNAGSEMFSECLAEEMLERQTDELESFLVTTSIFPILIPKASDALLGIDSSYEILQD
;
A
#
# COMPACT_ATOMS: atom_id res chain seq x y z
N MET A 1 6.38 16.87 -0.12
CA MET A 1 6.91 17.52 -1.35
C MET A 1 6.97 19.02 -1.09
N MET A 2 8.05 19.72 -1.46
CA MET A 2 8.15 21.17 -1.28
C MET A 2 7.61 21.88 -2.53
N VAL A 3 6.48 22.58 -2.39
CA VAL A 3 5.93 23.45 -3.44
C VAL A 3 5.81 24.85 -2.85
N ASN A 4 6.35 25.87 -3.52
CA ASN A 4 6.29 27.28 -3.09
C ASN A 4 6.79 27.57 -1.65
N ARG A 5 7.82 26.86 -1.17
CA ARG A 5 8.36 26.98 0.22
C ARG A 5 7.39 26.58 1.33
N GLU A 6 6.28 25.92 0.99
CA GLU A 6 5.35 25.34 1.95
C GLU A 6 5.52 23.81 1.94
N ALA A 7 5.53 23.23 3.14
CA ALA A 7 5.58 21.79 3.33
C ALA A 7 4.16 21.24 3.21
N PHE A 8 3.88 20.55 2.10
CA PHE A 8 2.63 19.81 1.94
C PHE A 8 2.83 18.37 2.43
N MET A 9 2.01 18.00 3.40
CA MET A 9 1.84 16.64 3.87
C MET A 9 0.69 16.01 3.09
N PHE A 10 0.96 14.89 2.43
CA PHE A 10 -0.07 14.05 1.85
C PHE A 10 -0.38 12.95 2.85
N THR A 11 -1.66 12.82 3.19
CA THR A 11 -2.20 11.71 3.94
C THR A 11 -2.57 10.58 2.99
N GLN A 12 -2.86 9.38 3.54
CA GLN A 12 -3.34 8.27 2.72
C GLN A 12 -4.63 8.61 1.96
N ASP A 13 -5.51 9.41 2.57
CA ASP A 13 -6.77 9.78 1.95
C ASP A 13 -6.59 10.79 0.79
N ASP A 14 -5.48 11.54 0.78
CA ASP A 14 -5.11 12.38 -0.37
C ASP A 14 -4.59 11.56 -1.56
N LEU A 15 -4.24 10.29 -1.35
CA LEU A 15 -3.71 9.38 -2.37
C LEU A 15 -4.78 8.43 -2.94
N LYS A 16 -5.90 8.25 -2.23
CA LYS A 16 -7.02 7.45 -2.69
C LYS A 16 -7.78 8.21 -3.78
N PHE A 17 -8.07 7.52 -4.87
CA PHE A 17 -8.98 8.03 -5.88
C PHE A 17 -10.41 8.10 -5.33
N LYS A 18 -11.08 9.20 -5.66
CA LYS A 18 -12.53 9.32 -5.55
C LYS A 18 -13.21 8.51 -6.65
N ALA A 19 -14.50 8.22 -6.49
CA ALA A 19 -15.27 7.43 -7.44
C ALA A 19 -15.19 7.99 -8.88
N GLU A 20 -15.20 9.31 -9.03
CA GLU A 20 -15.06 9.98 -10.32
C GLU A 20 -13.67 9.76 -10.93
N GLU A 21 -12.62 9.89 -10.13
CA GLU A 21 -11.22 9.67 -10.53
C GLU A 21 -11.00 8.20 -10.91
N CYS A 22 -11.56 7.27 -10.15
CA CYS A 22 -11.57 5.84 -10.49
C CYS A 22 -12.23 5.60 -11.84
N ARG A 23 -13.40 6.19 -12.10
CA ARG A 23 -14.14 6.02 -13.35
C ARG A 23 -13.38 6.59 -14.54
N GLU A 24 -12.83 7.79 -14.41
CA GLU A 24 -12.04 8.43 -15.46
C GLU A 24 -10.79 7.60 -15.77
N TRP A 25 -10.06 7.19 -14.74
CA TRP A 25 -8.86 6.39 -14.88
C TRP A 25 -9.15 5.01 -15.51
N LEU A 26 -10.20 4.33 -15.06
CA LEU A 26 -10.65 3.06 -15.66
C LEU A 26 -11.03 3.25 -17.13
N GLY A 27 -11.69 4.36 -17.46
CA GLY A 27 -12.03 4.69 -18.84
C GLY A 27 -10.81 4.91 -19.73
N HIS A 28 -9.76 5.53 -19.19
CA HIS A 28 -8.48 5.71 -19.87
C HIS A 28 -7.76 4.37 -20.12
N ILE A 29 -7.74 3.46 -19.13
CA ILE A 29 -7.05 2.18 -19.27
C ILE A 29 -7.81 1.21 -20.18
N LEU A 30 -9.13 1.12 -20.05
CA LEU A 30 -9.96 0.21 -20.84
C LEU A 30 -10.28 0.74 -22.25
N GLY A 31 -9.86 1.98 -22.56
CA GLY A 31 -10.10 2.62 -23.85
C GLY A 31 -11.60 2.83 -24.16
N SER A 32 -12.46 2.77 -23.15
CA SER A 32 -13.91 2.86 -23.29
C SER A 32 -14.56 3.39 -22.02
N ALA A 33 -15.71 4.06 -22.16
CA ALA A 33 -16.44 4.56 -21.00
C ALA A 33 -16.93 3.39 -20.11
N VAL A 34 -16.61 3.46 -18.83
CA VAL A 34 -17.10 2.50 -17.81
C VAL A 34 -18.37 3.06 -17.19
N SER A 35 -19.38 2.21 -16.98
CA SER A 35 -20.61 2.62 -16.30
C SER A 35 -20.31 3.05 -14.86
N ALA A 36 -21.12 3.97 -14.34
CA ALA A 36 -20.98 4.46 -12.97
C ALA A 36 -21.03 3.30 -11.96
N GLU A 37 -22.00 2.38 -12.10
CA GLU A 37 -22.14 1.25 -11.16
C GLU A 37 -20.91 0.34 -11.16
N ARG A 38 -20.30 0.11 -12.33
CA ARG A 38 -19.12 -0.75 -12.43
C ARG A 38 -17.86 -0.07 -11.90
N ALA A 39 -17.72 1.24 -12.11
CA ALA A 39 -16.61 2.00 -11.57
C ALA A 39 -16.70 2.12 -10.04
N GLU A 40 -17.91 2.34 -9.49
CA GLU A 40 -18.15 2.34 -8.04
C GLU A 40 -17.84 0.98 -7.40
N ALA A 41 -18.29 -0.12 -8.00
CA ALA A 41 -18.00 -1.46 -7.49
C ALA A 41 -16.48 -1.75 -7.43
N ILE A 42 -15.71 -1.33 -8.44
CA ILE A 42 -14.25 -1.48 -8.44
C ILE A 42 -13.59 -0.54 -7.43
N ALA A 43 -14.07 0.71 -7.34
CA ALA A 43 -13.54 1.70 -6.40
C ALA A 43 -13.75 1.27 -4.94
N GLU A 44 -14.95 0.77 -4.59
CA GLU A 44 -15.24 0.22 -3.27
C GLU A 44 -14.37 -0.99 -2.97
N GLN A 45 -14.24 -1.91 -3.94
CA GLN A 45 -13.44 -3.11 -3.75
C GLN A 45 -11.95 -2.80 -3.54
N CYS A 46 -11.41 -1.82 -4.26
CA CYS A 46 -10.02 -1.39 -4.15
C CYS A 46 -9.80 -0.28 -3.09
N GLU A 47 -10.83 0.11 -2.35
CA GLU A 47 -10.82 1.24 -1.41
C GLU A 47 -10.24 2.55 -2.00
N GLY A 48 -10.43 2.76 -3.31
CA GLY A 48 -9.88 3.89 -4.05
C GLY A 48 -8.36 3.84 -4.27
N TRP A 49 -7.66 2.77 -3.88
CA TRP A 49 -6.20 2.67 -4.07
C TRP A 49 -5.84 2.40 -5.54
N PRO A 50 -5.09 3.31 -6.20
CA PRO A 50 -4.74 3.13 -7.61
C PRO A 50 -3.93 1.86 -7.89
N GLY A 51 -3.08 1.46 -6.94
CA GLY A 51 -2.28 0.23 -7.04
C GLY A 51 -3.15 -1.03 -7.04
N ALA A 52 -4.12 -1.12 -6.12
CA ALA A 52 -5.09 -2.22 -6.09
C ALA A 52 -5.91 -2.30 -7.38
N MET A 53 -6.29 -1.14 -7.95
CA MET A 53 -7.01 -1.08 -9.22
C MET A 53 -6.17 -1.57 -10.42
N ILE A 54 -4.86 -1.28 -10.47
CA ILE A 54 -3.98 -1.80 -11.53
C ILE A 54 -3.90 -3.33 -11.45
N MET A 55 -3.70 -3.87 -10.26
CA MET A 55 -3.62 -5.31 -10.04
C MET A 55 -4.93 -6.03 -10.41
N ALA A 56 -6.08 -5.40 -10.10
CA ALA A 56 -7.40 -5.87 -10.51
C ALA A 56 -7.51 -6.08 -12.03
N LEU A 57 -6.98 -5.12 -12.79
CA LEU A 57 -7.06 -5.10 -14.25
C LEU A 57 -6.04 -6.02 -14.91
N GLN A 58 -4.87 -6.19 -14.31
CA GLN A 58 -3.79 -7.05 -14.83
C GLN A 58 -4.04 -8.55 -14.63
N GLY A 59 -5.15 -8.94 -14.00
CA GLY A 59 -5.59 -10.33 -13.94
C GLY A 59 -5.11 -11.10 -12.72
N SER A 60 -4.61 -10.42 -11.68
CA SER A 60 -4.68 -11.01 -10.34
C SER A 60 -6.17 -11.22 -10.04
N GLN A 61 -6.58 -12.48 -9.84
CA GLN A 61 -7.98 -12.77 -9.61
C GLN A 61 -8.41 -12.14 -8.29
N ILE A 62 -8.96 -10.95 -8.37
CA ILE A 62 -9.81 -10.40 -7.34
C ILE A 62 -11.02 -11.32 -7.27
N ARG A 63 -10.92 -12.33 -6.41
CA ARG A 63 -12.03 -13.24 -6.15
C ARG A 63 -13.06 -12.44 -5.36
N PRO A 64 -14.29 -12.27 -5.88
CA PRO A 64 -15.34 -11.47 -5.24
C PRO A 64 -15.77 -12.02 -3.87
N GLU A 65 -15.35 -13.24 -3.53
CA GLU A 65 -15.65 -13.94 -2.26
C GLU A 65 -14.77 -13.48 -1.08
N ARG A 66 -13.64 -12.80 -1.34
CA ARG A 66 -12.80 -12.20 -0.29
C ARG A 66 -12.91 -10.69 -0.40
N ASN A 67 -13.02 -9.99 0.72
CA ASN A 67 -12.75 -8.55 0.85
C ASN A 67 -11.27 -8.26 0.54
N ALA A 68 -10.88 -8.53 -0.71
CA ALA A 68 -9.50 -8.79 -1.08
C ALA A 68 -8.77 -7.54 -1.57
N GLY A 69 -9.45 -6.46 -1.90
CA GLY A 69 -8.74 -5.33 -2.52
C GLY A 69 -7.81 -4.60 -1.56
N SER A 70 -8.08 -4.58 -0.25
CA SER A 70 -7.11 -4.09 0.74
C SER A 70 -6.22 -5.19 1.31
N GLU A 71 -6.76 -6.38 1.59
CA GLU A 71 -5.94 -7.50 2.07
C GLU A 71 -4.95 -8.01 1.00
N MET A 72 -5.35 -8.30 -0.24
CA MET A 72 -4.40 -8.71 -1.30
C MET A 72 -3.47 -7.57 -1.71
N PHE A 73 -3.91 -6.31 -1.68
CA PHE A 73 -3.00 -5.20 -1.96
C PHE A 73 -1.97 -5.08 -0.82
N SER A 74 -2.39 -5.24 0.43
CA SER A 74 -1.49 -5.25 1.58
C SER A 74 -0.56 -6.45 1.57
N GLU A 75 -1.04 -7.65 1.19
CA GLU A 75 -0.26 -8.87 1.09
C GLU A 75 0.73 -8.77 -0.07
N CYS A 76 0.29 -8.40 -1.28
CA CYS A 76 1.19 -8.24 -2.42
C CYS A 76 2.16 -7.06 -2.26
N LEU A 77 1.75 -5.92 -1.70
CA LEU A 77 2.71 -4.85 -1.38
C LEU A 77 3.65 -5.25 -0.26
N ALA A 78 3.17 -5.93 0.79
CA ALA A 78 4.04 -6.36 1.87
C ALA A 78 5.07 -7.34 1.33
N GLU A 79 4.66 -8.34 0.56
CA GLU A 79 5.55 -9.33 -0.04
C GLU A 79 6.54 -8.67 -1.01
N GLU A 80 6.07 -7.88 -1.98
CA GLU A 80 6.95 -7.21 -2.95
C GLU A 80 7.84 -6.10 -2.34
N MET A 81 7.39 -5.42 -1.28
CA MET A 81 8.22 -4.41 -0.60
C MET A 81 9.23 -5.05 0.34
N LEU A 82 8.86 -6.14 1.01
CA LEU A 82 9.72 -6.87 1.93
C LEU A 82 10.79 -7.65 1.16
N GLU A 83 10.44 -8.35 0.08
CA GLU A 83 11.37 -9.08 -0.79
C GLU A 83 12.41 -8.18 -1.48
N ARG A 84 12.16 -6.88 -1.56
CA ARG A 84 13.09 -5.89 -2.11
C ARG A 84 14.02 -5.28 -1.08
N GLN A 85 13.86 -5.61 0.21
CA GLN A 85 14.76 -5.14 1.26
C GLN A 85 16.06 -5.94 1.27
N THR A 86 17.04 -5.46 2.02
CA THR A 86 18.20 -6.27 2.36
C THR A 86 17.79 -7.39 3.32
N ASP A 87 18.47 -8.54 3.26
CA ASP A 87 18.24 -9.67 4.18
C ASP A 87 18.23 -9.22 5.67
N GLU A 88 19.06 -8.23 5.99
CA GLU A 88 19.17 -7.65 7.34
C GLU A 88 17.90 -6.89 7.74
N LEU A 89 17.37 -6.04 6.86
CA LEU A 89 16.17 -5.24 7.13
C LEU A 89 14.90 -6.10 7.08
N GLU A 90 14.81 -7.07 6.18
CA GLU A 90 13.70 -8.03 6.14
C GLU A 90 13.59 -8.78 7.47
N SER A 91 14.69 -9.41 7.92
CA SER A 91 14.75 -10.16 9.17
C SER A 91 14.38 -9.29 10.38
N PHE A 92 14.86 -8.03 10.38
CA PHE A 92 14.51 -7.04 11.40
C PHE A 92 13.00 -6.76 11.43
N LEU A 93 12.39 -6.44 10.30
CA LEU A 93 10.97 -6.09 10.21
C LEU A 93 10.06 -7.26 10.59
N VAL A 94 10.39 -8.48 10.14
CA VAL A 94 9.62 -9.69 10.48
C VAL A 94 9.68 -9.96 11.98
N THR A 95 10.87 -9.88 12.59
CA THR A 95 11.04 -10.17 14.02
C THR A 95 10.36 -9.13 14.92
N THR A 96 10.34 -7.87 14.47
CA THR A 96 9.75 -6.75 15.22
C THR A 96 8.27 -6.51 14.92
N SER A 97 7.67 -7.25 13.97
CA SER A 97 6.25 -7.16 13.59
C SER A 97 5.27 -7.48 14.72
N ILE A 98 5.75 -8.05 15.83
CA ILE A 98 4.98 -8.27 17.05
C ILE A 98 4.58 -6.95 17.73
N PHE A 99 5.28 -5.84 17.43
CA PHE A 99 4.98 -4.54 17.99
C PHE A 99 3.96 -3.80 17.11
N PRO A 100 2.86 -3.27 17.69
CA PRO A 100 1.90 -2.46 16.93
C PRO A 100 2.50 -1.14 16.45
N ILE A 101 3.57 -0.68 17.09
CA ILE A 101 4.35 0.50 16.70
C ILE A 101 5.82 0.13 16.87
N LEU A 102 6.61 0.31 15.81
CA LEU A 102 8.05 0.11 15.82
C LEU A 102 8.72 1.15 16.71
N ILE A 103 9.31 0.71 17.82
CA ILE A 103 10.04 1.55 18.78
C ILE A 103 11.48 1.04 18.81
N PRO A 104 12.49 1.82 18.34
CA PRO A 104 13.87 1.34 18.20
C PRO A 104 14.44 0.71 19.47
N LYS A 105 14.24 1.33 20.64
CA LYS A 105 14.71 0.79 21.92
C LYS A 105 14.04 -0.52 22.34
N ALA A 106 12.79 -0.75 21.93
CA ALA A 106 12.10 -2.00 22.20
C ALA A 106 12.60 -3.09 21.24
N SER A 107 12.89 -2.74 19.99
CA SER A 107 13.52 -3.62 19.00
C SER A 107 14.94 -4.03 19.43
N ASP A 108 15.75 -3.09 19.92
CA ASP A 108 17.08 -3.35 20.49
C ASP A 108 17.03 -4.40 21.61
N ALA A 109 16.10 -4.22 22.55
CA ALA A 109 15.90 -5.16 23.66
C ALA A 109 15.40 -6.53 23.19
N LEU A 110 14.60 -6.59 22.14
CA LEU A 110 14.08 -7.84 21.57
C LEU A 110 15.15 -8.62 20.81
N LEU A 111 15.97 -7.91 20.03
CA LEU A 111 16.98 -8.48 19.13
C LEU A 111 18.35 -8.65 19.81
N GLY A 112 18.56 -8.03 20.97
CA GLY A 112 19.85 -8.02 21.66
C GLY A 112 20.92 -7.19 20.94
N ILE A 113 20.50 -6.15 20.23
CA ILE A 113 21.35 -5.23 19.46
C ILE A 113 21.20 -3.80 20.01
N ASP A 114 22.02 -2.86 19.54
CA ASP A 114 21.94 -1.43 19.84
C ASP A 114 21.85 -0.53 18.59
N SER A 115 21.69 -1.16 17.41
CA SER A 115 21.70 -0.53 16.09
C SER A 115 20.32 -0.47 15.41
N SER A 116 19.21 -0.75 16.10
CA SER A 116 17.86 -0.75 15.47
C SER A 116 17.50 0.59 14.84
N TYR A 117 18.01 1.70 15.38
CA TYR A 117 17.79 3.02 14.80
C TYR A 117 18.48 3.18 13.44
N GLU A 118 19.69 2.65 13.30
CA GLU A 118 20.49 2.72 12.08
C GLU A 118 19.90 1.83 11.00
N ILE A 119 19.47 0.61 11.37
CA ILE A 119 18.76 -0.32 10.47
C ILE A 119 17.48 0.31 9.91
N LEU A 120 16.77 1.13 10.69
CA LEU A 120 15.54 1.82 10.26
C LEU A 120 15.78 3.11 9.45
N GLN A 121 17.03 3.55 9.28
CA GLN A 121 17.37 4.76 8.51
C GLN A 121 17.77 4.45 7.05
N ASP A 122 18.10 3.19 6.75
CA ASP A 122 18.44 2.69 5.41
C ASP A 122 17.19 2.50 4.52
#